data_AF-A0A1H4V828-F1
#
_entry.id   AF-A0A1H4V828-F1
#
_cell.length_a   1.000
_cell.length_b   1.000
_cell.length_c   1.000
_cell.angle_alpha   90.00
_cell.angle_beta   90.00
_cell.angle_gamma   90.00
#
_symmetry.space_group_name_H-M   'P 1'
#
loop_
_entity.id
_entity.type
_entity.pdbx_description
1 polymer ?
#
loop_
_entity_poly.entity_id
_entity_poly.type
_entity_poly.pdbx_seq_one_letter_code
_entity_poly.pdbx_strand_id
1 'polypeptide(L)'
;MKTPPNPYLVLASAIVLPGSGQVWNGEPLRGLIFLFFIFLLGGFTMVTAGPDISFVGRYAGGFFVWAMAIFDAYKRARIRTEITAHKGRAT
;
A
#
# COMPACT_ATOMS: atom_id res chain seq x y z
N MET A 1 21.08 -12.53 7.07
CA MET A 1 20.09 -11.59 6.48
C MET A 1 18.71 -12.21 6.62
N LYS A 2 17.71 -11.49 7.15
CA LYS A 2 16.35 -12.05 7.32
C LYS A 2 15.73 -12.25 5.95
N THR A 3 15.16 -13.43 5.69
CA THR A 3 14.48 -13.74 4.42
C THR A 3 13.41 -12.69 4.14
N PRO A 4 13.42 -12.03 2.96
CA PRO A 4 12.39 -11.07 2.62
C PRO A 4 11.01 -11.78 2.59
N PRO A 5 9.94 -11.14 3.07
CA PRO A 5 8.60 -11.71 3.02
C PRO A 5 8.17 -11.95 1.57
N ASN A 6 7.36 -13.00 1.36
CA ASN A 6 6.85 -13.33 0.03
C ASN A 6 6.05 -12.14 -0.55
N PRO A 7 6.44 -11.59 -1.72
CA PRO A 7 5.77 -10.43 -2.31
C PRO A 7 4.27 -10.59 -2.52
N TYR A 8 3.78 -11.81 -2.80
CA TYR A 8 2.36 -12.07 -3.00
C TYR A 8 1.56 -12.03 -1.69
N LEU A 9 2.17 -12.43 -0.56
CA LEU A 9 1.54 -12.28 0.75
C LEU A 9 1.47 -10.81 1.18
N VAL A 10 2.52 -10.04 0.87
CA VAL A 10 2.53 -8.58 1.09
C VAL A 10 1.46 -7.87 0.24
N LEU A 11 1.28 -8.32 -1.01
CA LEU A 11 0.23 -7.81 -1.88
C LEU A 11 -1.17 -8.14 -1.32
N ALA A 12 -1.40 -9.40 -0.96
CA ALA A 12 -2.68 -9.83 -0.41
C ALA A 12 -3.05 -9.06 0.87
N SER A 13 -2.09 -8.84 1.78
CA SER A 13 -2.34 -8.05 2.99
C SER A 13 -2.68 -6.59 2.66
N ALA A 14 -1.92 -5.94 1.77
CA ALA A 14 -2.17 -4.56 1.37
C ALA A 14 -3.53 -4.34 0.68
N ILE A 15 -4.03 -5.34 -0.06
CA ILE A 15 -5.36 -5.34 -0.68
C ILE A 15 -6.47 -5.46 0.36
N VAL A 16 -6.27 -6.22 1.43
CA VAL A 16 -7.31 -6.42 2.47
C VAL A 16 -7.34 -5.26 3.46
N LEU A 17 -6.16 -4.81 3.91
CA LEU A 17 -6.03 -3.78 4.93
C LEU A 17 -4.98 -2.74 4.52
N PRO A 18 -5.36 -1.46 4.32
CA PRO A 18 -4.42 -0.41 3.99
C PRO A 18 -3.30 -0.28 5.03
N GLY A 19 -2.07 -0.06 4.56
CA GLY A 19 -0.88 0.09 5.42
C GLY A 19 -0.29 -1.22 5.94
N SER A 20 -1.01 -2.34 5.88
CA SER A 20 -0.51 -3.62 6.40
C SER A 20 0.67 -4.18 5.59
N GLY A 21 0.68 -4.03 4.26
CA GLY A 21 1.82 -4.45 3.43
C GLY A 21 3.11 -3.72 3.77
N GLN A 22 3.04 -2.45 4.16
CA GLN A 22 4.18 -1.67 4.65
C GLN A 22 4.69 -2.20 5.99
N VAL A 23 3.80 -2.64 6.89
CA VAL A 23 4.20 -3.29 8.15
C VAL A 23 4.94 -4.60 7.87
N TRP A 24 4.44 -5.43 6.94
CA TRP A 24 5.14 -6.65 6.51
C TRP A 24 6.54 -6.36 5.95
N ASN A 25 6.70 -5.24 5.24
CA ASN A 25 8.00 -4.78 4.72
C ASN A 25 8.91 -4.17 5.80
N GLY A 26 8.47 -4.05 7.05
CA GLY A 26 9.22 -3.43 8.14
C GLY A 26 9.23 -1.90 8.08
N GLU A 27 8.26 -1.28 7.40
CA GLU A 27 8.15 0.17 7.19
C GLU A 27 6.83 0.74 7.78
N PRO A 28 6.53 0.54 9.09
CA PRO A 28 5.24 0.88 9.68
C PRO A 28 4.88 2.37 9.60
N LEU A 29 5.86 3.27 9.76
CA LEU A 29 5.64 4.71 9.61
C LEU A 29 5.10 5.06 8.22
N ARG A 30 5.57 4.36 7.19
CA ARG A 30 5.12 4.57 5.81
C ARG A 30 3.70 4.06 5.60
N GLY A 31 3.33 2.95 6.25
CA GLY A 31 1.95 2.47 6.31
C GLY A 31 1.02 3.49 6.99
N LEU A 32 1.45 4.10 8.09
CA LEU A 32 0.69 5.13 8.79
C LEU A 32 0.50 6.39 7.93
N ILE A 33 1.54 6.80 7.19
CA ILE A 33 1.44 7.92 6.24
C ILE A 33 0.37 7.63 5.18
N PHE A 34 0.39 6.45 4.56
CA PHE A 34 -0.66 6.08 3.60
C PHE A 34 -2.06 6.09 4.24
N LEU A 35 -2.20 5.51 5.44
CA LEU A 35 -3.48 5.48 6.15
C LEU A 35 -4.00 6.89 6.44
N PHE A 36 -3.14 7.79 6.90
CA PHE A 36 -3.47 9.20 7.11
C PHE A 36 -3.95 9.86 5.81
N PHE A 37 -3.24 9.67 4.70
CA PHE A 37 -3.64 10.25 3.41
C PHE A 37 -4.91 9.63 2.82
N ILE A 38 -5.20 8.36 3.08
CA ILE A 38 -6.48 7.73 2.71
C ILE A 38 -7.63 8.47 3.38
N PHE A 39 -7.53 8.71 4.69
CA PHE A 39 -8.57 9.45 5.43
C PHE A 39 -8.62 10.92 5.03
N LEU A 40 -7.47 11.58 4.88
CA LEU A 40 -7.39 12.98 4.48
C LEU A 40 -8.03 13.20 3.11
N LEU A 41 -7.58 12.46 2.08
CA LEU A 41 -8.05 12.67 0.72
C LEU A 41 -9.45 12.08 0.51
N GLY A 42 -9.78 10.96 1.15
CA GLY A 42 -11.13 10.38 1.13
C GLY A 42 -12.15 11.28 1.81
N GLY A 43 -11.80 11.89 2.95
CA GLY A 43 -12.63 12.89 3.61
C GLY A 43 -12.77 14.16 2.77
N PHE A 44 -11.68 14.63 2.16
CA PHE A 44 -11.72 15.80 1.28
C PHE A 44 -12.61 15.58 0.05
N THR A 45 -12.51 14.43 -0.62
CA THR A 45 -13.43 14.10 -1.73
C THR A 45 -14.86 13.94 -1.25
N MET A 46 -15.08 13.43 -0.04
CA MET A 46 -16.42 13.23 0.50
C MET A 46 -17.14 14.57 0.72
N VAL A 47 -16.45 15.57 1.25
CA VAL A 47 -17.02 16.89 1.55
C VAL A 47 -17.22 17.73 0.29
N THR A 48 -16.40 17.51 -0.75
CA THR A 48 -16.49 18.26 -2.01
C THR A 48 -17.36 17.59 -3.07
N ALA A 49 -17.74 16.31 -2.89
CA ALA A 49 -18.61 15.59 -3.81
C ALA A 49 -20.07 16.07 -3.74
N GLY A 50 -20.70 16.20 -4.91
CA GLY A 50 -22.13 16.48 -5.01
C GLY A 50 -23.02 15.34 -4.47
N PRO A 51 -24.30 15.62 -4.16
CA PRO A 51 -25.22 14.63 -3.58
C PRO A 51 -25.46 13.43 -4.49
N ASP A 52 -25.46 13.63 -5.81
CA ASP A 52 -25.72 12.61 -6.83
C ASP A 52 -24.48 11.76 -7.19
N ILE A 53 -23.33 12.04 -6.59
CA ILE A 53 -22.10 11.29 -6.86
C ILE A 53 -22.14 9.94 -6.13
N SER A 54 -21.80 8.88 -6.88
CA SER A 54 -21.71 7.50 -6.37
C SER A 54 -20.79 7.38 -5.15
N PHE A 55 -20.96 6.31 -4.37
CA PHE A 55 -20.10 6.01 -3.22
C PHE A 55 -18.61 5.98 -3.60
N VAL A 56 -18.26 5.31 -4.70
CA VAL A 56 -16.86 5.24 -5.17
C VAL A 56 -16.33 6.62 -5.54
N GLY A 57 -17.14 7.45 -6.21
CA GLY A 57 -16.76 8.83 -6.53
C GLY A 57 -16.59 9.71 -5.29
N ARG A 58 -17.47 9.56 -4.30
CA ARG A 58 -17.43 10.31 -3.04
C ARG A 58 -16.15 10.05 -2.23
N TYR A 59 -15.59 8.84 -2.32
CA TYR A 59 -14.33 8.47 -1.66
C TYR A 59 -13.15 8.26 -2.64
N ALA A 60 -13.24 8.81 -3.85
CA ALA A 60 -12.25 8.57 -4.90
C ALA A 60 -10.81 8.87 -4.46
N GLY A 61 -10.64 9.90 -3.62
CA GLY A 61 -9.37 10.26 -3.02
C GLY A 61 -8.77 9.15 -2.16
N GLY A 62 -9.58 8.58 -1.26
CA GLY A 62 -9.17 7.48 -0.40
C GLY A 62 -8.83 6.22 -1.21
N PHE A 63 -9.67 5.88 -2.19
CA PHE A 63 -9.43 4.74 -3.09
C PHE A 63 -8.14 4.91 -3.91
N PHE A 64 -7.87 6.12 -4.40
CA PHE A 64 -6.63 6.41 -5.13
C PHE A 64 -5.40 6.19 -4.26
N VAL A 65 -5.37 6.75 -3.04
CA VAL A 65 -4.23 6.58 -2.13
C VAL A 65 -4.07 5.11 -1.72
N TRP A 66 -5.18 4.38 -1.52
CA TRP A 66 -5.13 2.95 -1.20
C TRP A 66 -4.53 2.13 -2.34
N ALA A 67 -4.92 2.38 -3.60
CA ALA A 67 -4.32 1.73 -4.76
C ALA A 67 -2.80 2.00 -4.85
N MET A 68 -2.38 3.24 -4.58
CA MET A 68 -0.96 3.60 -4.51
C MET A 68 -0.22 2.87 -3.39
N ALA A 69 -0.85 2.71 -2.22
CA ALA A 69 -0.29 1.97 -1.09
C ALA A 69 -0.09 0.47 -1.42
N ILE A 70 -1.02 -0.14 -2.16
CA ILE A 70 -0.92 -1.54 -2.63
C ILE A 70 0.27 -1.69 -3.57
N PHE A 71 0.35 -0.83 -4.59
CA PHE A 71 1.44 -0.87 -5.56
C PHE A 71 2.81 -0.70 -4.89
N ASP A 72 2.92 0.27 -3.98
CA ASP A 72 4.15 0.52 -3.23
C ASP A 72 4.59 -0.69 -2.39
N ALA A 73 3.67 -1.30 -1.64
CA ALA A 73 3.99 -2.44 -0.77
C ALA A 73 4.52 -3.64 -1.59
N TYR A 74 3.84 -3.97 -2.69
CA TYR A 74 4.26 -5.06 -3.56
C TYR A 74 5.59 -4.78 -4.25
N LYS A 75 5.77 -3.58 -4.83
CA LYS A 75 7.00 -3.22 -5.55
C LYS A 75 8.21 -3.32 -4.63
N ARG A 76 8.10 -2.86 -3.38
CA ARG A 76 9.18 -2.96 -2.39
C ARG A 76 9.51 -4.39 -2.00
N ALA A 77 8.49 -5.20 -1.73
CA ALA A 77 8.68 -6.60 -1.41
C ALA A 77 9.37 -7.34 -2.57
N ARG A 78 8.94 -7.08 -3.81
CA ARG A 78 9.53 -7.69 -5.01
C ARG A 78 10.98 -7.29 -5.20
N ILE A 79 11.29 -5.99 -5.14
CA ILE A 79 12.67 -5.50 -5.30
C ILE A 79 13.60 -6.12 -4.23
N ARG A 80 13.18 -6.15 -2.96
CA ARG A 80 13.99 -6.77 -1.88
C ARG A 80 14.23 -8.26 -2.15
N THR A 81 13.21 -8.97 -2.60
CA THR A 81 13.31 -10.40 -2.94
C THR A 81 14.31 -10.64 -4.07
N GLU A 82 14.22 -9.86 -5.15
CA GLU A 82 15.16 -9.97 -6.28
C GLU A 82 16.59 -9.63 -5.86
N ILE A 83 16.80 -8.56 -5.09
CA ILE A 83 18.14 -8.20 -4.58
C ILE A 83 18.75 -9.34 -3.76
N THR A 84 17.98 -9.97 -2.87
CA THR A 84 18.45 -11.11 -2.08
C THR A 84 18.75 -12.32 -2.97
N ALA A 85 17.90 -12.62 -3.95
CA ALA A 85 18.11 -13.72 -4.89
C ALA A 85 19.37 -13.51 -5.76
N HIS A 86 19.61 -12.29 -6.25
CA HIS A 86 20.81 -11.97 -7.00
C HIS A 86 22.09 -12.09 -6.16
N LYS A 87 22.08 -11.64 -4.90
CA LYS A 87 23.22 -11.79 -3.99
C LYS A 87 23.55 -13.27 -3.73
N GLY A 88 22.55 -14.12 -3.55
CA GLY A 88 22.76 -15.55 -3.35
C GLY A 88 23.27 -16.31 -4.58
N ARG A 89 23.18 -15.72 -5.78
CA ARG A 89 23.77 -16.28 -7.01
C ARG A 89 25.23 -15.85 -7.25
N ALA A 90 25.68 -14.79 -6.57
CA ALA A 90 27.02 -14.23 -6.72
C ALA A 90 28.02 -14.76 -5.67
N THR A 91 27.55 -15.56 -4.73
CA THR A 91 28.33 -16.30 -3.70
C THR A 91 28.32 -17.78 -4.01
#